data_AF-A0A543E9B3-F1
#
_entry.id   AF-A0A543E9B3-F1
#
_cell.length_a   1.000
_cell.length_b   1.000
_cell.length_c   1.000
_cell.angle_alpha   90.00
_cell.angle_beta   90.00
_cell.angle_gamma   90.00
#
_symmetry.space_group_name_H-M   'P 1'
#
loop_
_entity.id
_entity.type
_entity.pdbx_description
1 polymer ?
#
loop_
_entity_poly.entity_id
_entity_poly.type
_entity_poly.pdbx_seq_one_letter_code
_entity_poly.pdbx_strand_id
1 'polypeptide(L)'
;MKFCLTILLALLGMSINAQDLEKISKEVTEEGIALYRSEMASWYGTDIVKENYRNMENIGGYFSYLDDVPKCIFFSKQNKVVATVSFPTNYNPANAKIDLSERDFTSVEQDYFTIRQKALARISNDTIFKQYNNTNFNLVPIIKQDSKKVYVLTGPSVNNVVVFGNDYLLTFNNNNEIKNVEKLHKGIIVHDITNINKDSDASGVHSHVLDNWQQITPTDICTLMLYQNLTGWETYTTVSKKYASIWNHKSNRAFVMKTENFKKIANYQREKNKKAENKDTQDSKK
;
A
#
# COMPACT_ATOMS: atom_id res chain seq x y z
N MET A 1 -32.70 29.17 25.83
CA MET A 1 -33.03 28.19 24.77
C MET A 1 -32.25 28.38 23.47
N LYS A 2 -32.27 29.55 22.81
CA LYS A 2 -31.51 29.76 21.56
C LYS A 2 -30.00 29.51 21.70
N PHE A 3 -29.37 29.95 22.79
CA PHE A 3 -27.94 29.77 23.05
C PHE A 3 -27.52 28.30 23.30
N CYS A 4 -28.35 27.52 24.02
CA CYS A 4 -28.11 26.07 24.20
C CYS A 4 -28.30 25.28 22.90
N LEU A 5 -29.23 25.71 22.03
CA LEU A 5 -29.47 25.07 20.73
C LEU A 5 -28.30 25.30 19.76
N THR A 6 -27.69 26.49 19.79
CA THR A 6 -26.50 26.81 18.98
C THR A 6 -25.26 26.02 19.40
N ILE A 7 -25.06 25.80 20.71
CA ILE A 7 -23.94 24.98 21.22
C ILE A 7 -24.14 23.50 20.86
N LEU A 8 -25.38 22.99 20.95
CA LEU A 8 -25.70 21.62 20.55
C LEU A 8 -25.48 21.38 19.05
N LEU A 9 -25.88 22.32 18.18
CA LEU A 9 -25.63 22.24 16.73
C LEU A 9 -24.13 22.30 16.39
N ALA A 10 -23.33 23.11 17.10
CA ALA A 10 -21.89 23.19 16.88
C ALA A 10 -21.16 21.88 17.26
N LEU A 11 -21.59 21.21 18.33
CA LEU A 11 -21.03 19.92 18.76
C LEU A 11 -21.43 18.76 17.82
N LEU A 12 -22.64 18.80 17.26
CA LEU A 12 -23.09 17.85 16.23
C LEU A 12 -22.27 17.99 14.93
N GLY A 13 -21.99 19.22 14.49
CA GLY A 13 -21.19 19.48 13.27
C GLY A 13 -19.72 19.02 13.36
N MET A 14 -19.11 19.06 14.54
CA MET A 14 -17.76 18.54 14.78
C MET A 14 -17.72 17.00 14.75
N SER A 15 -18.77 16.36 15.25
CA SER A 15 -18.86 14.89 15.32
C SER A 15 -18.97 14.26 13.92
N ILE A 16 -19.73 14.88 13.01
CA ILE A 16 -19.92 14.39 11.64
C ILE A 16 -18.60 14.43 10.85
N ASN A 17 -17.85 15.54 10.91
CA ASN A 17 -16.58 15.68 10.19
C ASN A 17 -15.49 14.73 10.70
N ALA A 18 -15.50 14.37 11.99
CA ALA A 18 -14.54 13.43 12.57
C ALA A 18 -14.85 11.98 12.15
N GLN A 19 -16.13 11.60 12.09
CA GLN A 19 -16.57 10.29 11.63
C GLN A 19 -16.19 10.02 10.17
N ASP A 20 -16.28 11.03 9.29
CA ASP A 20 -15.87 10.88 7.89
C ASP A 20 -14.37 10.62 7.74
N LEU A 21 -13.52 11.28 8.53
CA LEU A 21 -12.08 11.06 8.51
C LEU A 21 -11.69 9.68 9.03
N GLU A 22 -12.34 9.21 10.10
CA GLU A 22 -12.14 7.86 10.62
C GLU A 22 -12.53 6.80 9.59
N LYS A 23 -13.66 7.00 8.90
CA LYS A 23 -14.09 6.13 7.81
C LYS A 23 -13.06 6.08 6.68
N ILE A 24 -12.58 7.24 6.20
CA ILE A 24 -11.51 7.31 5.18
C ILE A 24 -10.26 6.56 5.66
N SER A 25 -9.87 6.78 6.92
CA SER A 25 -8.71 6.12 7.55
C SER A 25 -8.83 4.61 7.57
N LYS A 26 -10.02 4.12 7.93
CA LYS A 26 -10.34 2.69 8.00
C LYS A 26 -10.34 2.06 6.61
N GLU A 27 -11.05 2.65 5.65
CA GLU A 27 -11.16 2.12 4.29
C GLU A 27 -9.79 2.00 3.61
N VAL A 28 -8.96 3.04 3.72
CA VAL A 28 -7.62 3.02 3.11
C VAL A 28 -6.67 2.05 3.80
N THR A 29 -6.79 1.91 5.13
CA THR A 29 -6.01 0.93 5.91
C THR A 29 -6.39 -0.51 5.52
N GLU A 30 -7.69 -0.82 5.48
CA GLU A 30 -8.16 -2.16 5.11
C GLU A 30 -7.78 -2.53 3.67
N GLU A 31 -7.84 -1.57 2.76
CA GLU A 31 -7.43 -1.77 1.37
C GLU A 31 -5.91 -1.96 1.24
N GLY A 32 -5.10 -1.14 1.90
CA GLY A 32 -3.64 -1.28 1.93
C GLY A 32 -3.18 -2.60 2.57
N ILE A 33 -3.83 -3.05 3.65
CA ILE A 33 -3.54 -4.35 4.28
C ILE A 33 -3.93 -5.51 3.35
N ALA A 34 -5.08 -5.43 2.68
CA ALA A 34 -5.48 -6.46 1.72
C ALA A 34 -4.47 -6.58 0.57
N LEU A 35 -3.98 -5.44 0.07
CA LEU A 35 -2.94 -5.37 -0.95
C LEU A 35 -1.62 -5.97 -0.45
N TYR A 36 -1.16 -5.56 0.73
CA TYR A 36 0.02 -6.13 1.40
C TYR A 36 -0.06 -7.65 1.53
N ARG A 37 -1.20 -8.16 1.97
CA ARG A 37 -1.42 -9.61 2.17
C ARG A 37 -1.36 -10.40 0.86
N SER A 38 -1.80 -9.81 -0.24
CA SER A 38 -1.66 -10.40 -1.57
C SER A 38 -0.19 -10.38 -2.02
N GLU A 39 0.48 -9.24 -1.85
CA GLU A 39 1.88 -9.06 -2.23
C GLU A 39 2.85 -9.93 -1.46
N MET A 40 2.63 -10.13 -0.15
CA MET A 40 3.43 -11.05 0.65
C MET A 40 3.35 -12.49 0.15
N ALA A 41 2.16 -12.94 -0.28
CA ALA A 41 2.02 -14.27 -0.88
C ALA A 41 2.78 -14.36 -2.20
N SER A 42 2.72 -13.31 -3.04
CA SER A 42 3.47 -13.24 -4.30
C SER A 42 4.98 -13.23 -4.08
N TRP A 43 5.47 -12.43 -3.13
CA TRP A 43 6.89 -12.25 -2.85
C TRP A 43 7.50 -13.57 -2.41
N TYR A 44 7.03 -14.16 -1.32
CA TYR A 44 7.57 -15.42 -0.84
C TYR A 44 7.21 -16.60 -1.75
N GLY A 45 6.06 -16.56 -2.41
CA GLY A 45 5.65 -17.60 -3.36
C GLY A 45 6.60 -17.69 -4.55
N THR A 46 7.13 -16.55 -5.01
CA THR A 46 8.10 -16.50 -6.11
C THR A 46 9.40 -17.19 -5.73
N ASP A 47 9.90 -16.99 -4.51
CA ASP A 47 11.13 -17.64 -4.06
C ASP A 47 10.93 -19.14 -3.90
N ILE A 48 9.82 -19.56 -3.28
CA ILE A 48 9.44 -20.98 -3.15
C ILE A 48 9.34 -21.65 -4.53
N VAL A 49 8.68 -21.02 -5.51
CA VAL A 49 8.53 -21.62 -6.85
C VAL A 49 9.86 -21.68 -7.59
N LYS A 50 10.73 -20.65 -7.48
CA LYS A 50 12.08 -20.68 -8.06
C LYS A 50 12.91 -21.87 -7.55
N GLU A 51 12.75 -22.21 -6.27
CA GLU A 51 13.47 -23.33 -5.65
C GLU A 51 12.92 -24.71 -6.04
N ASN A 52 11.62 -24.81 -6.33
CA ASN A 52 10.92 -26.10 -6.44
C ASN A 52 10.41 -26.45 -7.85
N TYR A 53 10.15 -25.46 -8.71
CA TYR A 53 9.62 -25.67 -10.06
C TYR A 53 10.73 -25.62 -11.11
N ARG A 54 10.97 -26.74 -11.78
CA ARG A 54 12.11 -26.89 -12.71
C ARG A 54 11.95 -26.11 -14.02
N ASN A 55 10.73 -25.93 -14.52
CA ASN A 55 10.48 -25.37 -15.84
C ASN A 55 10.11 -23.88 -15.80
N MET A 56 10.95 -23.06 -15.17
CA MET A 56 10.69 -21.63 -14.96
C MET A 56 10.39 -20.88 -16.27
N GLU A 57 10.95 -21.31 -17.40
CA GLU A 57 10.70 -20.72 -18.71
C GLU A 57 9.26 -20.88 -19.21
N ASN A 58 8.51 -21.86 -18.68
CA ASN A 58 7.12 -22.06 -19.01
C ASN A 58 6.17 -21.11 -18.27
N ILE A 59 6.63 -20.46 -17.19
CA ILE A 59 5.78 -19.55 -16.41
C ILE A 59 5.46 -18.31 -17.26
N GLY A 60 4.18 -18.06 -17.46
CA GLY A 60 3.62 -16.88 -18.12
C GLY A 60 3.31 -15.74 -17.14
N GLY A 61 3.16 -16.05 -15.86
CA GLY A 61 2.97 -15.05 -14.81
C GLY A 61 2.41 -15.66 -13.52
N TYR A 62 2.02 -14.77 -12.61
CA TYR A 62 1.40 -15.14 -11.34
C TYR A 62 0.38 -14.11 -10.88
N PHE A 63 -0.47 -14.51 -9.94
CA PHE A 63 -1.26 -13.61 -9.11
C PHE A 63 -1.51 -14.25 -7.75
N SER A 64 -1.82 -13.42 -6.77
CA SER A 64 -2.16 -13.87 -5.42
C SER A 64 -3.56 -13.41 -5.04
N TYR A 65 -4.19 -14.18 -4.18
CA TYR A 65 -5.49 -13.85 -3.62
C TYR A 65 -5.66 -14.47 -2.24
N LEU A 66 -6.62 -13.94 -1.50
CA LEU A 66 -6.98 -14.45 -0.18
C LEU A 66 -8.26 -15.25 -0.31
N ASP A 67 -8.23 -16.47 0.20
CA ASP A 67 -9.36 -17.38 0.36
C ASP A 67 -9.41 -17.78 1.85
N ASP A 68 -9.66 -19.05 2.19
CA ASP A 68 -9.41 -19.58 3.54
C ASP A 68 -7.98 -19.28 4.04
N VAL A 69 -7.02 -19.33 3.11
CA VAL A 69 -5.62 -18.99 3.33
C VAL A 69 -5.09 -18.13 2.16
N PRO A 70 -4.04 -17.33 2.37
CA PRO A 70 -3.36 -16.63 1.27
C PRO A 70 -2.75 -17.62 0.28
N LYS A 71 -3.01 -17.41 -1.01
CA LYS A 71 -2.53 -18.25 -2.11
C LYS A 71 -1.80 -17.39 -3.15
N CYS A 72 -0.70 -17.91 -3.68
CA CYS A 72 -0.05 -17.42 -4.88
C CYS A 72 -0.11 -18.50 -5.96
N ILE A 73 -0.65 -18.16 -7.12
CA ILE A 73 -0.82 -19.04 -8.27
C ILE A 73 0.15 -18.62 -9.36
N PHE A 74 0.87 -19.58 -9.91
CA PHE A 74 1.70 -19.42 -11.11
C PHE A 74 1.04 -20.14 -12.26
N PHE A 75 0.95 -19.45 -13.40
CA PHE A 75 0.35 -19.99 -14.61
C PHE A 75 1.35 -20.05 -15.76
N SER A 76 1.17 -21.02 -16.66
CA SER A 76 2.00 -21.23 -17.83
C SER A 76 1.71 -20.23 -18.95
N LYS A 77 2.58 -20.19 -19.96
CA LYS A 77 2.34 -19.47 -21.23
C LYS A 77 1.09 -19.95 -21.98
N GLN A 78 0.60 -21.16 -21.68
CA GLN A 78 -0.65 -21.73 -22.21
C GLN A 78 -1.84 -21.52 -21.27
N ASN A 79 -1.71 -20.67 -20.25
CA ASN A 79 -2.77 -20.31 -19.31
C ASN A 79 -3.31 -21.49 -18.49
N LYS A 80 -2.43 -22.41 -18.08
CA LYS A 80 -2.73 -23.44 -17.07
C LYS A 80 -2.07 -23.09 -15.75
N VAL A 81 -2.70 -23.39 -14.62
CA VAL A 81 -2.01 -23.32 -13.33
C VAL A 81 -0.93 -24.40 -13.31
N VAL A 82 0.30 -24.03 -12.94
CA VAL A 82 1.45 -24.95 -12.85
C VAL A 82 2.07 -24.99 -11.46
N ALA A 83 1.77 -24.01 -10.62
CA ALA A 83 2.10 -24.06 -9.20
C ALA A 83 1.09 -23.26 -8.38
N THR A 84 0.77 -23.77 -7.19
CA THR A 84 0.01 -23.08 -6.16
C THR A 84 0.80 -23.11 -4.87
N VAL A 85 1.13 -21.94 -4.32
CA VAL A 85 1.74 -21.80 -2.99
C VAL A 85 0.70 -21.25 -2.03
N SER A 86 0.42 -21.97 -0.95
CA SER A 86 -0.52 -21.56 0.10
C SER A 86 0.22 -21.31 1.41
N PHE A 87 -0.11 -20.20 2.09
CA PHE A 87 0.59 -19.79 3.30
C PHE A 87 -0.28 -19.91 4.55
N PRO A 88 0.29 -20.21 5.72
CA PRO A 88 -0.36 -19.89 6.99
C PRO A 88 -0.52 -18.36 7.14
N THR A 89 -1.34 -17.93 8.10
CA THR A 89 -1.64 -16.50 8.34
C THR A 89 -0.42 -15.64 8.70
N ASN A 90 0.66 -16.26 9.18
CA ASN A 90 1.92 -15.57 9.48
C ASN A 90 2.89 -15.49 8.28
N TYR A 91 2.50 -16.02 7.11
CA TYR A 91 3.29 -15.99 5.87
C TYR A 91 4.69 -16.60 5.98
N ASN A 92 4.98 -17.43 6.98
CA ASN A 92 6.30 -18.05 7.12
C ASN A 92 6.56 -19.02 5.93
N PRO A 93 7.57 -18.77 5.08
CA PRO A 93 7.84 -19.60 3.90
C PRO A 93 8.12 -21.08 4.24
N ALA A 94 8.74 -21.36 5.39
CA ALA A 94 9.06 -22.73 5.80
C ALA A 94 7.81 -23.59 6.08
N ASN A 95 6.67 -22.95 6.31
CA ASN A 95 5.39 -23.61 6.58
C ASN A 95 4.43 -23.53 5.38
N ALA A 96 4.88 -23.01 4.25
CA ALA A 96 4.07 -22.93 3.05
C ALA A 96 3.82 -24.33 2.47
N LYS A 97 2.65 -24.51 1.86
CA LYS A 97 2.32 -25.71 1.08
C LYS A 97 2.47 -25.39 -0.39
N ILE A 98 3.16 -26.25 -1.12
CA ILE A 98 3.33 -26.14 -2.57
C ILE A 98 2.61 -27.30 -3.26
N ASP A 99 1.83 -26.98 -4.28
CA ASP A 99 1.22 -27.92 -5.22
C ASP A 99 1.72 -27.58 -6.63
N LEU A 100 2.37 -28.53 -7.29
CA LEU A 100 2.94 -28.39 -8.63
C LEU A 100 2.12 -29.13 -9.71
N SER A 101 0.90 -29.56 -9.37
CA SER A 101 0.01 -30.20 -10.33
C SER A 101 -0.51 -29.19 -11.36
N GLU A 102 -0.46 -29.58 -12.63
CA GLU A 102 -1.05 -28.78 -13.70
C GLU A 102 -2.58 -28.92 -13.65
N ARG A 103 -3.29 -27.79 -13.72
CA ARG A 103 -4.75 -27.76 -13.74
C ARG A 103 -5.30 -26.53 -14.44
N ASP A 104 -6.59 -26.57 -14.76
CA ASP A 104 -7.34 -25.40 -15.15
C ASP A 104 -7.53 -24.42 -13.97
N PHE A 105 -7.75 -23.16 -14.32
CA PHE A 105 -8.20 -22.17 -13.35
C PHE A 105 -9.58 -22.54 -12.82
N THR A 106 -9.79 -22.35 -11.52
CA THR A 106 -11.13 -22.23 -10.96
C THR A 106 -11.82 -20.98 -11.50
N SER A 107 -13.15 -20.88 -11.36
CA SER A 107 -13.89 -19.69 -11.81
C SER A 107 -13.40 -18.39 -11.14
N VAL A 108 -13.01 -18.46 -9.88
CA VAL A 108 -12.44 -17.30 -9.15
C VAL A 108 -11.08 -16.93 -9.72
N GLU A 109 -10.18 -17.90 -9.88
CA GLU A 109 -8.85 -17.67 -10.45
C GLU A 109 -8.93 -17.15 -11.89
N GLN A 110 -9.92 -17.60 -12.67
CA GLN A 110 -10.16 -17.10 -14.02
C GLN A 110 -10.50 -15.60 -14.01
N ASP A 111 -11.26 -15.12 -13.02
CA ASP A 111 -11.54 -13.69 -12.86
C ASP A 111 -10.26 -12.90 -12.56
N TYR A 112 -9.45 -13.37 -11.61
CA TYR A 112 -8.15 -12.77 -11.26
C TYR A 112 -7.22 -12.71 -12.47
N PHE A 113 -7.07 -13.83 -13.18
CA PHE A 113 -6.30 -13.92 -14.41
C PHE A 113 -6.81 -12.91 -15.45
N THR A 114 -8.13 -12.88 -15.70
CA THR A 114 -8.72 -12.04 -16.75
C THR A 114 -8.48 -10.55 -16.50
N ILE A 115 -8.73 -10.05 -15.29
CA ILE A 115 -8.52 -8.62 -14.99
C ILE A 115 -7.03 -8.26 -15.03
N ARG A 116 -6.15 -9.17 -14.59
CA ARG A 116 -4.71 -8.98 -14.64
C ARG A 116 -4.20 -8.89 -16.09
N GLN A 117 -4.64 -9.79 -16.97
CA GLN A 117 -4.23 -9.77 -18.38
C GLN A 117 -4.73 -8.51 -19.10
N LYS A 118 -5.97 -8.08 -18.81
CA LYS A 118 -6.49 -6.82 -19.35
C LYS A 118 -5.73 -5.60 -18.83
N ALA A 119 -5.36 -5.58 -17.55
CA ALA A 119 -4.51 -4.52 -17.00
C ALA A 119 -3.12 -4.51 -17.65
N LEU A 120 -2.50 -5.68 -17.85
CA LEU A 120 -1.22 -5.79 -18.54
C LEU A 120 -1.30 -5.25 -19.97
N ALA A 121 -2.33 -5.66 -20.72
CA ALA A 121 -2.56 -5.15 -22.07
C ALA A 121 -2.81 -3.63 -22.08
N ARG A 122 -3.49 -3.08 -21.07
CA ARG A 122 -3.71 -1.64 -20.94
C ARG A 122 -2.41 -0.89 -20.68
N ILE A 123 -1.56 -1.40 -19.78
CA ILE A 123 -0.27 -0.78 -19.44
C ILE A 123 0.63 -0.66 -20.67
N SER A 124 0.72 -1.71 -21.49
CA SER A 124 1.59 -1.71 -22.67
C SER A 124 1.17 -0.75 -23.78
N ASN A 125 -0.09 -0.28 -23.77
CA ASN A 125 -0.67 0.50 -24.86
C ASN A 125 -1.08 1.94 -24.46
N ASP A 126 -0.86 2.34 -23.21
CA ASP A 126 -1.33 3.63 -22.69
C ASP A 126 -0.19 4.45 -22.10
N THR A 127 -0.07 5.70 -22.55
CA THR A 127 0.97 6.65 -22.14
C THR A 127 0.78 7.21 -20.73
N ILE A 128 -0.36 6.94 -20.08
CA ILE A 128 -0.56 7.30 -18.67
C ILE A 128 0.47 6.59 -17.76
N PHE A 129 0.89 5.37 -18.15
CA PHE A 129 1.87 4.56 -17.43
C PHE A 129 3.28 5.02 -17.78
N LYS A 130 4.00 5.53 -16.77
CA LYS A 130 5.37 6.02 -16.94
C LYS A 130 6.33 5.01 -16.35
N GLN A 131 7.23 4.48 -17.18
CA GLN A 131 8.31 3.63 -16.69
C GLN A 131 9.49 4.49 -16.23
N TYR A 132 10.13 4.08 -15.15
CA TYR A 132 11.34 4.69 -14.64
C TYR A 132 12.47 3.66 -14.72
N ASN A 133 13.70 4.13 -14.90
CA ASN A 133 14.86 3.25 -14.89
C ASN A 133 14.99 2.57 -13.53
N ASN A 134 15.45 1.32 -13.53
CA ASN A 134 15.64 0.50 -12.33
C ASN A 134 14.35 0.24 -11.53
N THR A 135 13.19 0.30 -12.17
CA THR A 135 11.91 -0.07 -11.57
C THR A 135 11.13 -1.00 -12.50
N ASN A 136 10.21 -1.77 -11.90
CA ASN A 136 9.27 -2.60 -12.62
C ASN A 136 7.86 -2.40 -12.07
N PHE A 137 6.87 -2.54 -12.95
CA PHE A 137 5.48 -2.61 -12.50
C PHE A 137 5.15 -4.02 -12.00
N ASN A 138 4.56 -4.09 -10.81
CA ASN A 138 3.85 -5.27 -10.35
C ASN A 138 2.34 -5.03 -10.40
N LEU A 139 1.59 -6.01 -10.93
CA LEU A 139 0.14 -5.91 -11.07
C LEU A 139 -0.51 -6.81 -10.03
N VAL A 140 -1.31 -6.20 -9.16
CA VAL A 140 -1.89 -6.85 -7.99
C VAL A 140 -3.41 -6.79 -8.09
N PRO A 141 -4.04 -7.84 -8.64
CA PRO A 141 -5.50 -7.94 -8.67
C PRO A 141 -6.05 -8.13 -7.25
N ILE A 142 -7.13 -7.42 -6.94
CA ILE A 142 -7.90 -7.54 -5.69
C ILE A 142 -9.37 -7.62 -6.07
N ILE A 143 -10.02 -8.74 -5.73
CA ILE A 143 -11.45 -8.94 -5.93
C ILE A 143 -12.13 -9.06 -4.57
N LYS A 144 -13.10 -8.18 -4.34
CA LYS A 144 -14.06 -8.24 -3.23
C LYS A 144 -15.46 -8.34 -3.83
N GLN A 145 -16.45 -8.71 -3.00
CA GLN A 145 -17.82 -9.05 -3.42
C GLN A 145 -18.42 -8.09 -4.47
N ASP A 146 -18.23 -6.78 -4.29
CA ASP A 146 -18.75 -5.74 -5.19
C ASP A 146 -17.68 -4.90 -5.91
N SER A 147 -16.41 -5.32 -5.88
CA SER A 147 -15.33 -4.54 -6.48
C SER A 147 -14.21 -5.41 -7.05
N LYS A 148 -13.85 -5.13 -8.30
CA LYS A 148 -12.69 -5.71 -8.99
C LYS A 148 -11.69 -4.59 -9.29
N LYS A 149 -10.49 -4.71 -8.74
CA LYS A 149 -9.42 -3.72 -8.86
C LYS A 149 -8.12 -4.39 -9.28
N VAL A 150 -7.28 -3.68 -10.01
CA VAL A 150 -5.87 -4.03 -10.20
C VAL A 150 -5.05 -2.82 -9.79
N TYR A 151 -4.25 -2.98 -8.74
CA TYR A 151 -3.23 -2.02 -8.38
C TYR A 151 -1.98 -2.29 -9.20
N VAL A 152 -1.34 -1.23 -9.68
CA VAL A 152 -0.06 -1.30 -10.38
C VAL A 152 0.96 -0.60 -9.50
N LEU A 153 1.82 -1.38 -8.84
CA LEU A 153 2.83 -0.88 -7.92
C LEU A 153 4.14 -0.71 -8.69
N THR A 154 4.86 0.38 -8.45
CA THR A 154 6.24 0.55 -8.91
C THR A 154 7.20 0.01 -7.87
N GLY A 155 7.79 -1.16 -8.14
CA GLY A 155 8.82 -1.76 -7.30
C GLY A 155 10.23 -1.49 -7.83
N PRO A 156 11.27 -1.44 -6.97
CA PRO A 156 12.65 -1.33 -7.42
C PRO A 156 13.13 -2.64 -8.08
N SER A 157 14.01 -2.51 -9.07
CA SER A 157 14.76 -3.64 -9.64
C SER A 157 16.23 -3.67 -9.19
N VAL A 158 16.57 -2.86 -8.19
CA VAL A 158 17.89 -2.77 -7.56
C VAL A 158 17.74 -2.90 -6.04
N ASN A 159 18.79 -3.37 -5.38
CA ASN A 159 18.78 -3.63 -3.94
C ASN A 159 18.88 -2.34 -3.11
N ASN A 160 18.58 -2.44 -1.82
CA ASN A 160 18.77 -1.40 -0.80
C ASN A 160 18.08 -0.07 -1.08
N VAL A 161 16.94 -0.11 -1.78
CA VAL A 161 16.07 1.06 -1.96
C VAL A 161 14.61 0.72 -1.71
N VAL A 162 13.85 1.69 -1.23
CA VAL A 162 12.39 1.64 -1.16
C VAL A 162 11.83 2.69 -2.11
N VAL A 163 10.94 2.29 -3.00
CA VAL A 163 10.28 3.18 -3.96
C VAL A 163 8.83 3.37 -3.55
N PHE A 164 8.42 4.63 -3.44
CA PHE A 164 7.01 5.04 -3.32
C PHE A 164 6.55 5.74 -4.59
N GLY A 165 5.30 5.54 -4.93
CA GLY A 165 4.62 6.28 -5.98
C GLY A 165 4.94 5.81 -7.39
N ASN A 166 4.48 6.60 -8.36
CA ASN A 166 4.21 6.15 -9.72
C ASN A 166 3.29 4.92 -9.78
N ASP A 167 2.37 4.82 -8.82
CA ASP A 167 1.41 3.74 -8.76
C ASP A 167 0.11 4.10 -9.47
N TYR A 168 -0.64 3.08 -9.85
CA TYR A 168 -1.90 3.22 -10.58
C TYR A 168 -2.97 2.29 -10.03
N LEU A 169 -4.23 2.66 -10.28
CA LEU A 169 -5.40 1.84 -9.98
C LEU A 169 -6.25 1.69 -11.23
N LEU A 170 -6.50 0.46 -11.63
CA LEU A 170 -7.52 0.12 -12.61
C LEU A 170 -8.73 -0.47 -11.89
N THR A 171 -9.92 0.04 -12.18
CA THR A 171 -11.18 -0.52 -11.67
C THR A 171 -11.94 -1.22 -12.78
N PHE A 172 -12.66 -2.28 -12.43
CA PHE A 172 -13.35 -3.13 -13.38
C PHE A 172 -14.83 -3.25 -13.05
N ASN A 173 -15.67 -3.50 -14.06
CA ASN A 173 -17.06 -3.90 -13.89
C ASN A 173 -17.16 -5.42 -13.63
N ASN A 174 -18.38 -5.89 -13.39
CA ASN A 174 -18.64 -7.32 -13.12
C ASN A 174 -18.27 -8.23 -14.30
N ASN A 175 -18.27 -7.69 -15.53
CA ASN A 175 -17.89 -8.38 -16.77
C ASN A 175 -16.35 -8.36 -17.02
N ASN A 176 -15.56 -7.99 -16.00
CA ASN A 176 -14.11 -7.85 -16.09
C ASN A 176 -13.65 -6.80 -17.12
N GLU A 177 -14.44 -5.75 -17.40
CA GLU A 177 -14.05 -4.67 -18.30
C GLU A 177 -13.53 -3.47 -17.51
N ILE A 178 -12.47 -2.83 -17.99
CA ILE A 178 -11.87 -1.65 -17.35
C ILE A 178 -12.89 -0.50 -17.38
N LYS A 179 -13.26 0.01 -16.20
CA LYS A 179 -14.11 1.20 -16.04
C LYS A 179 -13.31 2.48 -15.90
N ASN A 180 -12.22 2.43 -15.14
CA ASN A 180 -11.39 3.60 -14.88
C ASN A 180 -9.91 3.22 -14.75
N VAL A 181 -9.04 4.17 -15.07
CA VAL A 181 -7.60 4.11 -14.84
C VAL A 181 -7.19 5.39 -14.13
N GLU A 182 -6.63 5.27 -12.94
CA GLU A 182 -6.25 6.40 -12.11
C GLU A 182 -4.77 6.34 -11.78
N LYS A 183 -4.12 7.51 -11.82
CA LYS A 183 -2.80 7.68 -11.23
C LYS A 183 -2.95 7.94 -9.73
N LEU A 184 -2.17 7.23 -8.91
CA LEU A 184 -2.16 7.38 -7.45
C LEU A 184 -1.13 8.44 -7.00
N HIS A 185 -0.02 8.58 -7.74
CA HIS A 185 1.05 9.53 -7.41
C HIS A 185 1.62 10.24 -8.63
N LYS A 186 2.11 11.47 -8.48
CA LYS A 186 2.64 12.24 -9.63
C LYS A 186 3.93 11.65 -10.22
N GLY A 187 4.79 11.06 -9.40
CA GLY A 187 6.06 10.44 -9.77
C GLY A 187 6.56 9.51 -8.67
N ILE A 188 7.82 9.13 -8.74
CA ILE A 188 8.48 8.27 -7.74
C ILE A 188 9.16 9.08 -6.64
N ILE A 189 9.27 8.48 -5.46
CA ILE A 189 10.10 8.90 -4.34
C ILE A 189 10.97 7.70 -3.97
N VAL A 190 12.28 7.91 -3.86
CA VAL A 190 13.25 6.84 -3.60
C VAL A 190 13.91 7.10 -2.25
N HIS A 191 13.89 6.09 -1.38
CA HIS A 191 14.63 6.08 -0.12
C HIS A 191 15.77 5.08 -0.24
N ASP A 192 17.01 5.53 -0.03
CA ASP A 192 18.16 4.65 0.12
C ASP A 192 18.16 4.08 1.55
N ILE A 193 18.24 2.75 1.66
CA ILE A 193 18.19 2.05 2.95
C ILE A 193 19.50 1.35 3.31
N THR A 194 20.59 1.62 2.58
CA THR A 194 21.90 0.96 2.74
C THR A 194 22.50 1.16 4.14
N ASN A 195 22.30 2.34 4.74
CA ASN A 195 22.90 2.73 6.03
C ASN A 195 21.85 3.06 7.10
N ILE A 196 20.66 2.46 7.04
CA ILE A 196 19.66 2.61 8.10
C ILE A 196 20.18 1.87 9.34
N ASN A 197 20.83 2.60 10.23
CA ASN A 197 21.13 2.14 11.58
C ASN A 197 19.83 2.14 12.41
N LYS A 198 19.76 1.29 13.46
CA LYS A 198 18.61 1.30 14.40
C LYS A 198 18.41 2.66 15.12
N ASP A 199 19.40 3.54 15.07
CA ASP A 199 19.35 4.92 15.60
C ASP A 199 19.02 5.99 14.53
N SER A 200 18.69 5.59 13.30
CA SER A 200 18.25 6.51 12.24
C SER A 200 16.82 7.00 12.48
N ASP A 201 16.42 8.08 11.78
CA ASP A 201 15.11 8.71 11.95
C ASP A 201 13.99 7.66 11.87
N ALA A 202 13.34 7.40 13.01
CA ALA A 202 12.22 6.46 13.15
C ALA A 202 10.96 6.88 12.36
N SER A 203 11.08 7.83 11.43
CA SER A 203 9.97 8.33 10.64
C SER A 203 10.37 8.77 9.24
N GLY A 204 9.49 8.51 8.27
CA GLY A 204 9.58 9.04 6.91
C GLY A 204 8.46 10.03 6.59
N VAL A 205 8.65 10.86 5.56
CA VAL A 205 7.63 11.79 5.08
C VAL A 205 7.67 11.95 3.56
N HIS A 206 6.50 12.08 2.94
CA HIS A 206 6.41 12.63 1.58
C HIS A 206 5.10 13.38 1.30
N SER A 207 5.03 14.04 0.14
CA SER A 207 3.90 14.89 -0.24
C SER A 207 3.00 14.25 -1.30
N HIS A 208 1.69 14.33 -1.12
CA HIS A 208 0.68 13.99 -2.12
C HIS A 208 0.19 15.26 -2.79
N VAL A 209 0.26 15.28 -4.12
CA VAL A 209 -0.02 16.47 -4.93
C VAL A 209 -1.13 16.27 -5.96
N LEU A 210 -1.74 15.09 -6.01
CA LEU A 210 -2.87 14.80 -6.89
C LEU A 210 -4.19 15.08 -6.17
N ASP A 211 -5.17 15.63 -6.88
CA ASP A 211 -6.44 16.03 -6.28
C ASP A 211 -7.33 14.83 -5.91
N ASN A 212 -7.21 13.71 -6.62
CA ASN A 212 -7.98 12.48 -6.40
C ASN A 212 -7.42 11.60 -5.25
N TRP A 213 -6.18 11.84 -4.82
CA TRP A 213 -5.52 11.08 -3.73
C TRP A 213 -4.85 12.01 -2.73
N GLN A 214 -5.63 12.58 -1.82
CA GLN A 214 -5.15 13.56 -0.83
C GLN A 214 -4.83 12.94 0.55
N GLN A 215 -5.24 11.70 0.79
CA GLN A 215 -4.81 10.87 1.92
C GLN A 215 -3.70 9.91 1.47
N ILE A 216 -3.00 9.28 2.42
CA ILE A 216 -2.11 8.12 2.15
C ILE A 216 -2.82 7.11 1.24
N THR A 217 -2.13 6.53 0.26
CA THR A 217 -2.75 5.57 -0.68
C THR A 217 -2.66 4.14 -0.14
N PRO A 218 -3.50 3.21 -0.63
CA PRO A 218 -3.33 1.79 -0.34
C PRO A 218 -1.94 1.25 -0.74
N THR A 219 -1.34 1.77 -1.82
CA THR A 219 -0.01 1.32 -2.27
C THR A 219 1.09 1.84 -1.36
N ASP A 220 0.98 3.05 -0.81
CA ASP A 220 1.90 3.53 0.24
C ASP A 220 1.87 2.61 1.46
N ILE A 221 0.68 2.25 1.95
CA ILE A 221 0.51 1.35 3.10
C ILE A 221 1.10 -0.03 2.79
N CYS A 222 0.82 -0.56 1.60
CA CYS A 222 1.40 -1.84 1.16
C CYS A 222 2.93 -1.79 1.18
N THR A 223 3.54 -0.78 0.55
CA THR A 223 5.00 -0.58 0.55
C THR A 223 5.54 -0.44 1.97
N LEU A 224 4.91 0.37 2.82
CA LEU A 224 5.33 0.52 4.21
C LEU A 224 5.34 -0.81 4.97
N MET A 225 4.30 -1.63 4.79
CA MET A 225 4.22 -2.94 5.45
C MET A 225 5.23 -3.95 4.88
N LEU A 226 5.45 -3.95 3.56
CA LEU A 226 6.42 -4.82 2.90
C LEU A 226 7.86 -4.55 3.38
N TYR A 227 8.22 -3.28 3.54
CA TYR A 227 9.59 -2.86 3.85
C TYR A 227 9.83 -2.56 5.34
N GLN A 228 8.81 -2.72 6.20
CA GLN A 228 8.89 -2.38 7.63
C GLN A 228 10.11 -2.99 8.35
N ASN A 229 10.41 -4.27 8.08
CA ASN A 229 11.52 -4.97 8.72
C ASN A 229 12.90 -4.53 8.19
N LEU A 230 12.94 -3.75 7.12
CA LEU A 230 14.16 -3.28 6.46
C LEU A 230 14.45 -1.80 6.78
N THR A 231 13.44 -1.00 7.10
CA THR A 231 13.58 0.46 7.28
C THR A 231 13.60 0.91 8.73
N GLY A 232 13.03 0.13 9.66
CA GLY A 232 12.91 0.54 11.06
C GLY A 232 11.99 1.75 11.30
N TRP A 233 11.25 2.23 10.28
CA TRP A 233 10.30 3.32 10.47
C TRP A 233 9.20 2.91 11.46
N GLU A 234 8.97 3.71 12.49
CA GLU A 234 7.87 3.54 13.45
C GLU A 234 6.61 4.23 12.94
N THR A 235 6.78 5.38 12.28
CA THR A 235 5.70 6.14 11.66
C THR A 235 6.07 6.64 10.28
N TYR A 236 5.06 6.89 9.45
CA TYR A 236 5.29 7.50 8.14
C TYR A 236 4.19 8.50 7.83
N THR A 237 4.57 9.72 7.46
CA THR A 237 3.60 10.80 7.22
C THR A 237 3.47 11.12 5.75
N THR A 238 2.25 11.15 5.23
CA THR A 238 1.96 11.76 3.92
C THR A 238 1.19 13.06 4.12
N VAL A 239 1.56 14.10 3.37
CA VAL A 239 0.93 15.42 3.50
C VAL A 239 0.44 15.91 2.15
N SER A 240 -0.81 16.33 2.09
CA SER A 240 -1.43 16.97 0.92
C SER A 240 -2.00 18.34 1.27
N LYS A 241 -2.69 18.95 0.28
CA LYS A 241 -3.42 20.19 0.49
C LYS A 241 -4.53 20.03 1.54
N LYS A 242 -5.31 18.95 1.49
CA LYS A 242 -6.47 18.74 2.35
C LYS A 242 -6.16 17.94 3.61
N TYR A 243 -5.35 16.88 3.51
CA TYR A 243 -5.10 15.96 4.61
C TYR A 243 -3.62 15.73 4.90
N ALA A 244 -3.34 15.44 6.17
CA ALA A 244 -2.14 14.76 6.61
C ALA A 244 -2.55 13.37 7.09
N SER A 245 -1.86 12.35 6.62
CA SER A 245 -2.04 10.96 7.02
C SER A 245 -0.79 10.46 7.71
N ILE A 246 -0.95 9.81 8.86
CA ILE A 246 0.16 9.24 9.64
C ILE A 246 -0.08 7.74 9.71
N TRP A 247 0.77 6.95 9.05
CA TRP A 247 0.85 5.52 9.26
C TRP A 247 1.62 5.22 10.55
N ASN A 248 1.09 4.33 11.38
CA ASN A 248 1.77 3.84 12.57
C ASN A 248 1.99 2.32 12.44
N HIS A 249 3.26 1.91 12.32
CA HIS A 249 3.67 0.53 12.09
C HIS A 249 3.35 -0.40 13.27
N LYS A 250 3.34 0.11 14.50
CA LYS A 250 3.02 -0.70 15.68
C LYS A 250 1.54 -1.09 15.71
N SER A 251 0.66 -0.17 15.35
CA SER A 251 -0.78 -0.42 15.32
C SER A 251 -1.30 -0.93 13.98
N ASN A 252 -0.49 -0.89 12.92
CA ASN A 252 -0.90 -1.13 11.53
C ASN A 252 -2.16 -0.33 11.14
N ARG A 253 -2.14 0.97 11.43
CA ARG A 253 -3.26 1.88 11.15
C ARG A 253 -2.76 3.20 10.59
N ALA A 254 -3.47 3.70 9.59
CA ALA A 254 -3.39 5.10 9.22
C ALA A 254 -4.27 5.92 10.18
N PHE A 255 -3.82 7.14 10.48
CA PHE A 255 -4.60 8.20 11.08
C PHE A 255 -4.68 9.37 10.09
N VAL A 256 -5.88 9.86 9.78
CA VAL A 256 -6.09 10.96 8.83
C VAL A 256 -6.64 12.18 9.55
N MET A 257 -6.03 13.34 9.33
CA MET A 257 -6.54 14.63 9.80
C MET A 257 -6.42 15.71 8.72
N LYS A 258 -7.11 16.83 8.90
CA LYS A 258 -6.91 18.00 8.03
C LYS A 258 -5.49 18.53 8.16
N THR A 259 -4.87 18.92 7.04
CA THR A 259 -3.52 19.49 7.01
C THR A 259 -3.39 20.73 7.89
N GLU A 260 -4.44 21.54 8.00
CA GLU A 260 -4.48 22.69 8.90
C GLU A 260 -4.31 22.29 10.38
N ASN A 261 -4.95 21.20 10.81
CA ASN A 261 -4.86 20.72 12.19
C ASN A 261 -3.47 20.14 12.47
N PHE A 262 -2.94 19.38 11.51
CA PHE A 262 -1.57 18.88 11.58
C PHE A 262 -0.55 20.01 11.75
N LYS A 263 -0.66 21.07 10.92
CA LYS A 263 0.22 22.26 11.02
C LYS A 263 0.11 22.97 12.37
N LYS A 264 -1.11 23.10 12.92
CA LYS A 264 -1.31 23.69 14.26
C LYS A 264 -0.61 22.86 15.35
N ILE A 265 -0.77 21.54 15.32
CA ILE A 265 -0.12 20.63 16.28
C ILE A 265 1.40 20.71 16.15
N ALA A 266 1.93 20.65 14.92
CA ALA A 266 3.37 20.72 14.66
C ALA A 266 3.98 22.05 15.14
N ASN A 267 3.32 23.17 14.90
CA ASN A 267 3.78 24.48 15.36
C ASN A 267 3.76 24.58 16.90
N TYR A 268 2.69 24.11 17.54
CA TYR A 268 2.60 24.07 19.00
C TYR A 268 3.74 23.26 19.62
N GLN A 269 4.04 22.07 19.09
CA GLN A 269 5.14 21.24 19.57
C GLN A 269 6.51 21.91 19.37
N ARG A 270 6.73 22.55 18.21
CA ARG A 270 7.96 23.32 17.96
C ARG A 270 8.16 24.46 18.95
N GLU A 271 7.10 25.21 19.27
CA GLU A 271 7.17 26.29 20.26
C GLU A 271 7.44 25.75 21.67
N LYS A 272 6.82 24.63 22.03
CA LYS A 272 7.05 23.96 23.33
C LYS A 272 8.51 23.50 23.46
N ASN A 273 9.07 22.88 22.43
CA ASN A 273 10.46 22.39 22.44
C ASN A 273 11.46 23.55 22.55
N LYS A 274 11.26 24.64 21.78
CA LYS A 274 12.09 25.87 21.89
C LYS A 274 12.07 26.45 23.30
N LYS A 275 10.93 26.42 23.99
CA LYS A 275 10.81 26.89 25.38
C LYS A 275 11.53 25.98 26.38
N ALA A 276 11.60 24.67 26.12
CA ALA A 276 12.34 23.72 26.95
C ALA A 276 13.85 23.90 26.79
N GLU A 277 14.36 23.96 25.55
CA GLU A 277 15.77 24.17 25.25
C GLU A 277 16.32 25.47 25.86
N ASN A 278 15.54 26.55 25.80
CA ASN A 278 15.93 27.83 26.40
C ASN A 278 15.99 27.80 27.94
N LYS A 279 15.21 26.93 28.59
CA LYS A 279 15.28 26.74 30.06
C LYS A 279 16.52 25.94 30.46
N ASP A 280 16.81 24.84 29.76
CA ASP A 280 18.00 24.03 30.02
C ASP A 280 19.31 24.81 29.78
N THR A 281 19.30 25.75 28.82
CA THR A 281 20.43 26.66 28.55
C THR A 281 20.59 27.76 29.62
N GLN A 282 19.52 28.12 30.34
CA GLN A 282 19.58 29.07 31.46
C GLN A 282 20.02 28.40 32.76
N ASP A 283 19.60 27.15 33.00
CA ASP A 283 19.96 26.40 34.21
C ASP A 283 21.38 25.81 34.15
N SER A 284 21.95 25.58 32.96
CA SER A 284 23.36 25.18 32.78
C SER A 284 24.39 26.31 32.86
N LYS A 285 23.92 27.57 33.01
CA LYS A 285 24.76 28.77 33.16
C LYS A 285 24.78 29.34 34.59
N LYS A 286 24.21 28.63 35.55
CA LYS A 286 24.31 28.90 37.00
C LYS A 286 25.18 27.84 37.66
#